data_AF-A0A7G9R816-F1
#
_entry.id   AF-A0A7G9R816-F1
#
_cell.length_a   1.000
_cell.length_b   1.000
_cell.length_c   1.000
_cell.angle_alpha   90.00
_cell.angle_beta   90.00
_cell.angle_gamma   90.00
#
_symmetry.space_group_name_H-M   'P 1'
#
loop_
_entity.id
_entity.type
_entity.pdbx_description
1 polymer ?
#
loop_
_entity_poly.entity_id
_entity_poly.type
_entity_poly.pdbx_seq_one_letter_code
_entity_poly.pdbx_strand_id
1 'polypeptide(L)'
;MKQITRLLAATVSAVLLAGGLTVVQAGPAAAAPDNYTPPSGAKFNDPLSDSRRAIYNHLIRSIRSVTRGEEIRIASWNLKSENFVDSLIAAHRRGVSVQVIVSSGNANEENPNPGFFRLKRNLNHDGSRPVERRSWAMLCTSSCRGGSGIAHTKMYLFSKVGNAKNVVMFGSANATEVAATGQWNDLFTVKGKRALYDRSEQIFREMSRDRRAKQPYQTFTVGKFQAIWYPYWYGTRTSGDPTLTELQHTRCKGATGAGAGGRTVVRIGMTAWLSASGEDIANRLKTMWNRGCDVKIVYAVIGNRILKILRDPTGRGAIPMRQIVQDFNGDGVYDRYLHMKVLTVSGVWRGDTSANVTWNGSSNWTPVSLKSDEMGMKIQATGVRRRYANWIEHLFNNPPYNPYARSVSGRTASPGFIDEAPRPADLAPGVNPYAKIEFN
;
A
#
# COMPACT_ATOMS: atom_id res chain seq x y z
N MET A 1 35.63 25.76 93.19
CA MET A 1 34.46 24.87 93.07
C MET A 1 33.67 25.27 91.83
N LYS A 2 33.22 24.28 91.04
CA LYS A 2 32.67 24.39 89.67
C LYS A 2 31.58 25.46 89.51
N GLN A 3 31.51 26.12 88.34
CA GLN A 3 30.35 26.11 87.43
C GLN A 3 30.60 27.04 86.21
N ILE A 4 30.64 26.46 85.00
CA ILE A 4 29.60 26.43 83.94
C ILE A 4 29.64 27.66 83.00
N THR A 5 30.13 27.39 81.80
CA THR A 5 30.17 28.23 80.60
C THR A 5 28.78 28.38 79.97
N ARG A 6 28.36 29.60 79.62
CA ARG A 6 27.32 29.87 78.61
C ARG A 6 27.79 30.98 77.68
N LEU A 7 28.04 30.64 76.42
CA LEU A 7 28.29 31.57 75.32
C LEU A 7 26.94 31.83 74.61
N LEU A 8 26.54 33.10 74.57
CA LEU A 8 25.42 33.62 73.77
C LEU A 8 25.91 33.88 72.35
N ALA A 9 25.31 33.21 71.36
CA ALA A 9 25.52 33.49 69.94
C ALA A 9 24.43 34.45 69.45
N ALA A 10 24.83 35.60 68.92
CA ALA A 10 23.96 36.57 68.28
C ALA A 10 23.72 36.17 66.81
N THR A 11 22.46 35.99 66.44
CA THR A 11 21.99 35.71 65.07
C THR A 11 21.75 37.00 64.30
N VAL A 12 22.46 37.17 63.19
CA VAL A 12 22.19 38.22 62.19
C VAL A 12 21.28 37.61 61.10
N SER A 13 20.05 38.10 61.02
CA SER A 13 19.07 37.69 60.00
C SER A 13 19.35 38.38 58.67
N ALA A 14 19.75 37.61 57.65
CA ALA A 14 19.81 38.07 56.27
C ALA A 14 18.44 37.94 55.60
N VAL A 15 17.89 39.06 55.11
CA VAL A 15 16.66 39.10 54.31
C VAL A 15 17.00 38.65 52.88
N LEU A 16 16.59 37.44 52.51
CA LEU A 16 16.66 36.93 51.13
C LEU A 16 15.39 37.34 50.38
N LEU A 17 15.49 38.26 49.41
CA LEU A 17 14.46 38.46 48.39
C LEU A 17 14.38 37.21 47.51
N ALA A 18 13.36 36.38 47.72
CA ALA A 18 13.03 35.27 46.85
C ALA A 18 12.35 35.77 45.57
N GLY A 19 13.14 36.22 44.59
CA GLY A 19 12.68 36.37 43.21
C GLY A 19 12.39 34.99 42.61
N GLY A 20 11.11 34.63 42.50
CA GLY A 20 10.67 33.38 41.91
C GLY A 20 11.01 33.28 40.43
N LEU A 21 12.18 32.74 40.10
CA LEU A 21 12.50 32.21 38.78
C LEU A 21 11.69 30.93 38.58
N THR A 22 10.52 31.06 37.95
CA THR A 22 9.83 29.92 37.35
C THR A 22 10.69 29.42 36.18
N VAL A 23 11.50 28.40 36.45
CA VAL A 23 12.14 27.61 35.39
C VAL A 23 11.00 26.92 34.63
N VAL A 24 10.55 27.52 33.52
CA VAL A 24 9.71 26.85 32.55
C VAL A 24 10.55 25.69 32.01
N GLN A 25 10.27 24.49 32.50
CA GLN A 25 10.87 23.27 31.99
C GLN A 25 10.48 23.17 30.51
N ALA A 26 11.38 23.58 29.63
CA ALA A 26 11.20 23.41 28.20
C ALA A 26 11.03 21.91 27.95
N GLY A 27 9.88 21.51 27.42
CA GLY A 27 9.65 20.13 27.01
C GLY A 27 10.77 19.67 26.07
N PRO A 28 11.07 18.36 26.00
CA PRO A 28 12.17 17.84 25.20
C PRO A 28 12.11 18.40 23.77
N ALA A 29 13.20 19.02 23.33
CA ALA A 29 13.30 19.61 22.00
C ALA A 29 12.94 18.57 20.93
N ALA A 30 12.08 18.94 19.99
CA ALA A 30 11.69 18.05 18.91
C ALA A 30 12.94 17.64 18.10
N ALA A 31 13.11 16.35 17.84
CA ALA A 31 14.25 15.82 17.10
C ALA A 31 14.45 16.58 15.78
N ALA A 32 15.69 16.86 15.37
CA ALA A 32 15.96 17.51 14.08
C ALA A 32 15.50 16.61 12.90
N PRO A 33 15.09 17.21 11.76
CA PRO A 33 14.74 16.42 10.58
C PRO A 33 15.97 15.70 9.99
N ASP A 34 15.74 14.52 9.41
CA ASP A 34 16.71 13.82 8.54
C ASP A 34 16.93 14.64 7.24
N ASN A 35 17.96 14.30 6.45
CA ASN A 35 18.36 15.01 5.23
C ASN A 35 18.02 14.24 3.94
N TYR A 36 17.07 13.31 4.00
CA TYR A 36 16.73 12.46 2.87
C TYR A 36 15.93 13.21 1.81
N THR A 37 16.36 13.10 0.55
CA THR A 37 15.54 13.47 -0.62
C THR A 37 15.18 12.20 -1.39
N PRO A 38 13.90 11.77 -1.42
CA PRO A 38 13.52 10.50 -2.02
C PRO A 38 13.80 10.52 -3.53
N PRO A 39 14.39 9.49 -4.15
CA PRO A 39 14.48 9.40 -5.61
C PRO A 39 13.12 9.07 -6.23
N SER A 40 12.89 9.51 -7.47
CA SER A 40 11.70 9.12 -8.23
C SER A 40 11.82 7.70 -8.80
N GLY A 41 10.69 7.08 -9.11
CA GLY A 41 10.61 5.77 -9.74
C GLY A 41 10.21 4.64 -8.80
N ALA A 42 10.28 3.41 -9.32
CA ALA A 42 9.87 2.21 -8.59
C ALA A 42 10.93 1.79 -7.56
N LYS A 43 10.48 1.32 -6.42
CA LYS A 43 11.23 0.53 -5.44
C LYS A 43 10.48 -0.78 -5.22
N PHE A 44 11.25 -1.81 -4.94
CA PHE A 44 10.74 -3.14 -4.61
C PHE A 44 11.28 -3.54 -3.24
N ASN A 45 10.48 -4.29 -2.51
CA ASN A 45 10.93 -5.02 -1.34
C ASN A 45 11.07 -6.49 -1.72
N ASP A 46 12.10 -7.13 -1.22
CA ASP A 46 12.31 -8.56 -1.35
C ASP A 46 12.74 -9.10 0.01
N PRO A 47 11.92 -9.94 0.67
CA PRO A 47 12.22 -10.47 1.98
C PRO A 47 13.45 -11.39 2.00
N LEU A 48 13.96 -11.82 0.84
CA LEU A 48 15.08 -12.75 0.72
C LEU A 48 16.42 -12.12 0.32
N SER A 49 16.44 -10.83 -0.03
CA SER A 49 17.67 -10.14 -0.43
C SER A 49 17.97 -8.92 0.44
N ASP A 50 19.10 -8.27 0.15
CA ASP A 50 19.50 -7.02 0.83
C ASP A 50 18.54 -5.85 0.57
N SER A 51 17.63 -5.99 -0.39
CA SER A 51 16.55 -5.02 -0.59
C SER A 51 15.37 -5.21 0.39
N ARG A 52 15.48 -6.14 1.34
CA ARG A 52 14.58 -6.23 2.49
C ARG A 52 14.53 -4.89 3.23
N ARG A 53 13.32 -4.44 3.57
CA ARG A 53 13.01 -3.11 4.11
C ARG A 53 13.32 -1.93 3.18
N ALA A 54 13.66 -2.10 1.89
CA ALA A 54 14.02 -0.97 1.03
C ALA A 54 12.91 0.08 0.90
N ILE A 55 11.64 -0.36 0.79
CA ILE A 55 10.48 0.53 0.74
C ILE A 55 10.19 1.13 2.13
N TYR A 56 10.25 0.31 3.17
CA TYR A 56 10.03 0.74 4.56
C TYR A 56 11.00 1.85 4.95
N ASN A 57 12.30 1.64 4.72
CA ASN A 57 13.34 2.63 5.02
C ASN A 57 13.15 3.90 4.19
N HIS A 58 12.76 3.76 2.91
CA HIS A 58 12.47 4.90 2.06
C HIS A 58 11.32 5.77 2.58
N LEU A 59 10.23 5.16 3.06
CA LEU A 59 9.09 5.86 3.65
C LEU A 59 9.44 6.49 5.01
N ILE A 60 10.10 5.75 5.91
CA ILE A 60 10.52 6.26 7.23
C ILE A 60 11.46 7.45 7.08
N ARG A 61 12.48 7.35 6.22
CA ARG A 61 13.39 8.47 5.96
C ARG A 61 12.67 9.66 5.35
N SER A 62 11.66 9.42 4.51
CA SER A 62 10.83 10.50 3.97
C SER A 62 10.04 11.22 5.06
N ILE A 63 9.39 10.49 5.97
CA ILE A 63 8.66 11.07 7.12
C ILE A 63 9.61 11.87 8.04
N ARG A 64 10.79 11.32 8.33
CA ARG A 64 11.79 11.95 9.20
C ARG A 64 12.40 13.22 8.59
N SER A 65 12.44 13.32 7.26
CA SER A 65 13.04 14.45 6.54
C SER A 65 12.05 15.59 6.23
N VAL A 66 10.81 15.49 6.68
CA VAL A 66 9.82 16.57 6.53
C VAL A 66 10.06 17.62 7.62
N THR A 67 10.25 18.87 7.19
CA THR A 67 10.58 20.03 8.04
C THR A 67 9.32 20.70 8.59
N ARG A 68 9.48 21.50 9.65
CA ARG A 68 8.42 22.37 10.19
C ARG A 68 7.75 23.18 9.07
N GLY A 69 6.43 23.37 9.14
CA GLY A 69 5.69 24.11 8.11
C GLY A 69 5.26 23.27 6.91
N GLU A 70 5.73 22.03 6.78
CA GLU A 70 5.34 21.10 5.71
C GLU A 70 4.27 20.10 6.18
N GLU A 71 3.83 19.22 5.27
CA GLU A 71 2.65 18.37 5.43
C GLU A 71 2.94 16.92 5.02
N ILE A 72 2.36 15.99 5.79
CA ILE A 72 2.34 14.55 5.58
C ILE A 72 0.88 14.09 5.58
N ARG A 73 0.44 13.42 4.52
CA ARG A 73 -0.87 12.78 4.44
C ARG A 73 -0.71 11.32 4.03
N ILE A 74 -1.21 10.40 4.85
CA ILE A 74 -1.06 8.96 4.63
C ILE A 74 -2.43 8.30 4.68
N ALA A 75 -2.82 7.67 3.58
CA ALA A 75 -3.89 6.69 3.55
C ALA A 75 -3.26 5.32 3.36
N SER A 76 -3.47 4.41 4.31
CA SER A 76 -2.94 3.05 4.26
C SER A 76 -4.00 2.11 4.83
N TRP A 77 -4.21 0.95 4.21
CA TRP A 77 -5.13 -0.06 4.76
C TRP A 77 -4.81 -0.38 6.22
N ASN A 78 -3.52 -0.51 6.51
CA ASN A 78 -3.00 -0.82 7.83
C ASN A 78 -1.79 0.06 8.19
N LEU A 79 -1.70 0.46 9.46
CA LEU A 79 -0.54 1.07 10.10
C LEU A 79 -0.29 0.33 11.43
N LYS A 80 0.69 -0.59 11.44
CA LYS A 80 1.04 -1.45 12.58
C LYS A 80 2.56 -1.55 12.78
N SER A 81 3.28 -0.50 12.41
CA SER A 81 4.70 -0.38 12.70
C SER A 81 4.93 0.72 13.72
N GLU A 82 5.55 0.36 14.84
CA GLU A 82 5.88 1.29 15.93
C GLU A 82 6.81 2.40 15.43
N ASN A 83 7.77 2.08 14.57
CA ASN A 83 8.68 3.09 14.02
C ASN A 83 7.97 4.08 13.07
N PHE A 84 6.94 3.63 12.33
CA PHE A 84 6.09 4.55 11.57
C PHE A 84 5.32 5.47 12.53
N VAL A 85 4.70 4.91 13.58
CA VAL A 85 4.00 5.68 14.62
C VAL A 85 4.94 6.73 15.23
N ASP A 86 6.11 6.32 15.69
CA ASP A 86 7.08 7.19 16.36
C ASP A 86 7.62 8.28 15.43
N SER A 87 7.90 7.92 14.17
CA SER A 87 8.37 8.89 13.17
C SER A 87 7.30 9.94 12.85
N LEU A 88 6.02 9.56 12.82
CA LEU A 88 4.89 10.47 12.58
C LEU A 88 4.61 11.37 13.80
N ILE A 89 4.67 10.82 15.02
CA ILE A 89 4.57 11.62 16.26
C ILE A 89 5.72 12.62 16.34
N ALA A 90 6.95 12.19 16.05
CA ALA A 90 8.11 13.06 16.00
C ALA A 90 7.94 14.16 14.95
N ALA A 91 7.37 13.85 13.78
CA ALA A 91 7.08 14.85 12.75
C ALA A 91 6.08 15.90 13.22
N HIS A 92 4.98 15.47 13.83
CA HIS A 92 4.01 16.37 14.40
C HIS A 92 4.63 17.26 15.49
N ARG A 93 5.44 16.72 16.41
CA ARG A 93 6.17 17.48 17.44
C ARG A 93 7.14 18.52 16.87
N ARG A 94 7.73 18.27 15.69
CA ARG A 94 8.56 19.25 14.95
C ARG A 94 7.73 20.41 14.34
N GLY A 95 6.39 20.33 14.34
CA GLY A 95 5.51 21.32 13.72
C GLY A 95 5.11 20.98 12.28
N VAL A 96 5.18 19.71 11.88
CA VAL A 96 4.63 19.20 10.62
C VAL A 96 3.12 19.00 10.77
N SER A 97 2.34 19.22 9.71
CA SER A 97 0.93 18.77 9.69
C SER A 97 0.90 17.29 9.30
N VAL A 98 0.35 16.44 10.16
CA VAL A 98 0.35 14.98 9.96
C VAL A 98 -1.07 14.47 9.97
N GLN A 99 -1.54 13.94 8.84
CA GLN A 99 -2.91 13.44 8.68
C GLN A 99 -2.87 11.98 8.24
N VAL A 100 -3.57 11.10 8.96
CA VAL A 100 -3.50 9.66 8.72
C VAL A 100 -4.89 9.04 8.69
N ILE A 101 -5.15 8.23 7.66
CA ILE A 101 -6.37 7.46 7.45
C ILE A 101 -6.00 5.97 7.43
N VAL A 102 -6.71 5.16 8.23
CA VAL A 102 -6.57 3.70 8.30
C VAL A 102 -7.96 3.04 8.18
N SER A 103 -8.02 1.81 7.67
CA SER A 103 -9.28 1.04 7.66
C SER A 103 -9.69 0.63 9.09
N SER A 104 -10.96 0.79 9.45
CA SER A 104 -11.51 0.37 10.76
C SER A 104 -11.23 -1.11 11.07
N GLY A 105 -11.24 -1.98 10.06
CA GLY A 105 -10.90 -3.40 10.15
C GLY A 105 -9.48 -3.69 10.67
N ASN A 106 -8.60 -2.68 10.71
CA ASN A 106 -7.23 -2.79 11.22
C ASN A 106 -7.00 -2.13 12.58
N ALA A 107 -8.05 -1.66 13.23
CA ALA A 107 -8.00 -1.00 14.53
C ALA A 107 -9.36 -1.10 15.25
N ASN A 108 -9.77 -2.33 15.57
CA ASN A 108 -11.00 -2.65 16.30
C ASN A 108 -10.73 -3.71 17.38
N GLU A 109 -11.76 -4.22 18.05
CA GLU A 109 -11.64 -5.20 19.14
C GLU A 109 -11.05 -6.55 18.68
N GLU A 110 -11.45 -7.03 17.50
CA GLU A 110 -10.96 -8.28 16.92
C GLU A 110 -9.53 -8.15 16.37
N ASN A 111 -9.15 -6.92 15.98
CA ASN A 111 -7.84 -6.60 15.43
C ASN A 111 -7.22 -5.38 16.12
N PRO A 112 -6.79 -5.50 17.38
CA PRO A 112 -6.27 -4.38 18.15
C PRO A 112 -5.07 -3.70 17.48
N ASN A 113 -5.00 -2.38 17.63
CA ASN A 113 -3.93 -1.56 17.09
C ASN A 113 -3.52 -0.45 18.08
N PRO A 114 -2.81 -0.80 19.16
CA PRO A 114 -2.40 0.16 20.17
C PRO A 114 -1.51 1.28 19.60
N GLY A 115 -0.67 0.97 18.60
CA GLY A 115 0.16 1.94 17.91
C GLY A 115 -0.66 3.03 17.19
N PHE A 116 -1.71 2.65 16.45
CA PHE A 116 -2.62 3.62 15.83
C PHE A 116 -3.33 4.50 16.88
N PHE A 117 -3.84 3.91 17.97
CA PHE A 117 -4.49 4.71 19.01
C PHE A 117 -3.50 5.62 19.75
N ARG A 118 -2.24 5.22 19.93
CA ARG A 118 -1.17 6.09 20.43
C ARG A 118 -0.92 7.27 19.48
N LEU A 119 -0.83 7.00 18.18
CA LEU A 119 -0.72 8.04 17.16
C LEU A 119 -1.89 9.02 17.26
N LYS A 120 -3.12 8.52 17.23
CA LYS A 120 -4.35 9.34 17.30
C LYS A 120 -4.37 10.25 18.52
N ARG A 121 -4.04 9.75 19.72
CA ARG A 121 -3.95 10.57 20.94
C ARG A 121 -2.90 11.68 20.82
N ASN A 122 -1.75 11.39 20.19
CA ASN A 122 -0.68 12.37 19.99
C ASN A 122 -0.96 13.36 18.84
N LEU A 123 -1.93 13.12 17.95
CA LEU A 123 -2.23 14.05 16.86
C LEU A 123 -3.49 14.88 17.11
N ASN A 124 -4.55 14.29 17.68
CA ASN A 124 -5.90 14.87 17.72
C ASN A 124 -6.12 15.88 18.86
N HIS A 125 -5.11 16.66 19.24
CA HIS A 125 -5.21 17.70 20.27
C HIS A 125 -4.73 19.08 19.76
N ASP A 126 -4.56 19.23 18.45
CA ASP A 126 -4.08 20.43 17.74
C ASP A 126 -5.14 21.53 17.54
N GLY A 127 -6.02 21.75 18.52
CA GLY A 127 -7.15 22.69 18.40
C GLY A 127 -6.74 24.14 18.09
N SER A 128 -5.54 24.55 18.53
CA SER A 128 -4.97 25.88 18.33
C SER A 128 -4.39 26.11 16.93
N ARG A 129 -4.17 25.06 16.13
CA ARG A 129 -3.64 25.20 14.76
C ARG A 129 -4.77 25.53 13.77
N PRO A 130 -4.49 26.28 12.70
CA PRO A 130 -5.41 26.43 11.57
C PRO A 130 -5.88 25.08 11.05
N VAL A 131 -7.14 24.97 10.65
CA VAL A 131 -7.81 23.69 10.33
C VAL A 131 -7.02 22.85 9.32
N GLU A 132 -6.49 23.49 8.28
CA GLU A 132 -5.69 22.89 7.23
C GLU A 132 -4.33 22.39 7.70
N ARG A 133 -3.82 22.92 8.81
CA ARG A 133 -2.55 22.56 9.44
C ARG A 133 -2.69 21.56 10.57
N ARG A 134 -3.91 21.27 11.05
CA ARG A 134 -4.14 20.34 12.16
C ARG A 134 -3.64 18.95 11.82
N SER A 135 -2.94 18.34 12.77
CA SER A 135 -2.66 16.92 12.71
C SER A 135 -3.86 16.13 13.20
N TRP A 136 -4.07 14.95 12.62
CA TRP A 136 -5.08 13.99 13.08
C TRP A 136 -4.82 12.58 12.55
N ALA A 137 -5.36 11.59 13.25
CA ALA A 137 -5.55 10.26 12.71
C ALA A 137 -7.02 9.83 12.85
N MET A 138 -7.55 9.15 11.83
CA MET A 138 -8.91 8.65 11.81
C MET A 138 -9.01 7.26 11.19
N LEU A 139 -10.13 6.61 11.47
CA LEU A 139 -10.52 5.37 10.83
C LEU A 139 -11.64 5.67 9.84
N CYS A 140 -11.62 5.01 8.68
CA CYS A 140 -12.79 4.94 7.83
C CYS A 140 -13.61 3.72 8.22
N THR A 141 -14.92 3.90 8.34
CA THR A 141 -15.83 2.85 8.80
C THR A 141 -15.87 1.67 7.82
N SER A 142 -15.85 1.97 6.51
CA SER A 142 -15.81 1.01 5.40
C SER A 142 -14.80 1.52 4.34
N SER A 143 -15.15 1.54 3.06
CA SER A 143 -14.51 2.47 2.13
C SER A 143 -14.87 3.90 2.55
N CYS A 144 -13.86 4.75 2.69
CA CYS A 144 -13.99 6.15 3.06
C CYS A 144 -14.91 6.95 2.13
N ARG A 145 -14.93 6.58 0.84
CA ARG A 145 -15.67 7.31 -0.21
C ARG A 145 -16.79 6.49 -0.85
N GLY A 146 -16.97 5.23 -0.47
CA GLY A 146 -18.04 4.36 -0.95
C GLY A 146 -19.12 4.13 0.11
N GLY A 147 -19.87 3.02 -0.05
CA GLY A 147 -20.87 2.55 0.92
C GLY A 147 -20.69 1.10 1.37
N SER A 148 -19.63 0.42 0.90
CA SER A 148 -19.21 -0.92 1.32
C SER A 148 -17.74 -1.13 0.92
N GLY A 149 -17.16 -2.29 1.20
CA GLY A 149 -15.73 -2.54 0.98
C GLY A 149 -14.89 -1.91 2.09
N ILE A 150 -13.62 -1.62 1.79
CA ILE A 150 -12.63 -1.19 2.79
C ILE A 150 -11.78 -0.01 2.30
N ALA A 151 -11.20 0.73 3.25
CA ALA A 151 -10.18 1.71 2.94
C ALA A 151 -8.84 1.00 2.63
N HIS A 152 -8.59 0.69 1.36
CA HIS A 152 -7.47 -0.17 0.94
C HIS A 152 -6.36 0.55 0.16
N THR A 153 -6.44 1.87 0.03
CA THR A 153 -5.42 2.71 -0.62
C THR A 153 -4.10 2.66 0.17
N LYS A 154 -2.97 2.68 -0.55
CA LYS A 154 -1.64 2.94 0.02
C LYS A 154 -1.04 4.15 -0.69
N MET A 155 -1.34 5.33 -0.16
CA MET A 155 -0.97 6.63 -0.70
C MET A 155 -0.27 7.45 0.38
N TYR A 156 0.94 7.91 0.09
CA TYR A 156 1.78 8.71 0.97
C TYR A 156 2.13 10.02 0.26
N LEU A 157 1.60 11.12 0.80
CA LEU A 157 1.76 12.45 0.22
C LEU A 157 2.62 13.29 1.16
N PHE A 158 3.59 13.98 0.57
CA PHE A 158 4.44 14.93 1.28
C PHE A 158 4.52 16.23 0.49
N SER A 159 4.19 17.36 1.11
CA SER A 159 4.34 18.66 0.43
C SER A 159 5.81 18.93 0.09
N LYS A 160 6.72 18.55 1.00
CA LYS A 160 8.18 18.57 0.81
C LYS A 160 8.90 17.52 1.64
N VAL A 161 9.91 16.88 1.06
CA VAL A 161 10.84 15.92 1.71
C VAL A 161 12.26 16.25 1.27
N GLY A 162 13.11 16.71 2.19
CA GLY A 162 14.41 17.26 1.82
C GLY A 162 14.24 18.35 0.75
N ASN A 163 14.87 18.19 -0.41
CA ASN A 163 14.77 19.13 -1.53
C ASN A 163 13.61 18.85 -2.50
N ALA A 164 12.90 17.73 -2.34
CA ALA A 164 11.80 17.36 -3.22
C ALA A 164 10.47 17.96 -2.77
N LYS A 165 9.76 18.63 -3.67
CA LYS A 165 8.39 19.13 -3.46
C LYS A 165 7.35 18.25 -4.14
N ASN A 166 6.10 18.31 -3.69
CA ASN A 166 4.94 17.66 -4.31
C ASN A 166 5.19 16.16 -4.54
N VAL A 167 5.50 15.45 -3.44
CA VAL A 167 5.89 14.04 -3.48
C VAL A 167 4.64 13.18 -3.29
N VAL A 168 4.37 12.33 -4.27
CA VAL A 168 3.31 11.32 -4.25
C VAL A 168 3.99 9.96 -4.32
N MET A 169 3.83 9.16 -3.27
CA MET A 169 4.25 7.76 -3.27
C MET A 169 3.02 6.86 -3.15
N PHE A 170 2.98 5.81 -3.96
CA PHE A 170 1.84 4.89 -3.99
C PHE A 170 2.29 3.51 -4.48
N GLY A 171 1.49 2.49 -4.24
CA GLY A 171 1.78 1.13 -4.69
C GLY A 171 1.05 0.13 -3.81
N SER A 172 1.75 -0.95 -3.46
CA SER A 172 1.16 -2.04 -2.71
C SER A 172 1.64 -2.13 -1.26
N ALA A 173 2.70 -1.41 -0.88
CA ALA A 173 3.26 -1.49 0.46
C ALA A 173 2.39 -0.79 1.52
N ASN A 174 2.00 -1.51 2.58
CA ASN A 174 1.37 -0.95 3.78
C ASN A 174 2.43 -0.40 4.77
N ALA A 175 2.01 0.41 5.75
CA ALA A 175 2.87 0.90 6.84
C ALA A 175 3.01 -0.13 7.98
N THR A 176 3.51 -1.33 7.68
CA THR A 176 3.64 -2.45 8.64
C THR A 176 5.03 -3.09 8.59
N GLU A 177 5.42 -3.78 9.68
CA GLU A 177 6.66 -4.56 9.69
C GLU A 177 6.59 -5.75 8.72
N VAL A 178 5.43 -6.40 8.58
CA VAL A 178 5.21 -7.51 7.62
C VAL A 178 5.46 -7.05 6.19
N ALA A 179 5.04 -5.84 5.82
CA ALA A 179 5.35 -5.28 4.51
C ALA A 179 6.85 -5.09 4.28
N ALA A 180 7.62 -4.91 5.34
CA ALA A 180 9.06 -4.69 5.28
C ALA A 180 9.86 -6.00 5.26
N THR A 181 9.41 -7.01 6.01
CA THR A 181 10.19 -8.23 6.28
C THR A 181 9.64 -9.50 5.61
N GLY A 182 8.37 -9.50 5.22
CA GLY A 182 7.68 -10.71 4.75
C GLY A 182 7.08 -10.63 3.35
N GLN A 183 7.12 -9.48 2.68
CA GLN A 183 6.38 -9.29 1.44
C GLN A 183 7.25 -8.86 0.27
N TRP A 184 7.04 -9.48 -0.89
CA TRP A 184 7.47 -8.90 -2.17
C TRP A 184 6.46 -7.83 -2.58
N ASN A 185 6.73 -6.55 -2.32
CA ASN A 185 5.84 -5.43 -2.67
C ASN A 185 6.55 -4.33 -3.46
N ASP A 186 5.76 -3.37 -3.95
CA ASP A 186 6.25 -2.23 -4.71
C ASP A 186 5.76 -0.88 -4.16
N LEU A 187 6.55 0.15 -4.44
CA LEU A 187 6.20 1.55 -4.24
C LEU A 187 6.78 2.37 -5.38
N PHE A 188 5.98 3.27 -5.94
CA PHE A 188 6.40 4.21 -6.97
C PHE A 188 6.38 5.65 -6.44
N THR A 189 7.46 6.40 -6.67
CA THR A 189 7.60 7.79 -6.23
C THR A 189 7.55 8.77 -7.40
N VAL A 190 6.60 9.71 -7.36
CA VAL A 190 6.52 10.89 -8.25
C VAL A 190 6.84 12.14 -7.43
N LYS A 191 7.59 13.08 -8.00
CA LYS A 191 7.99 14.34 -7.36
C LYS A 191 7.84 15.49 -8.34
N GLY A 192 7.64 16.71 -7.83
CA GLY A 192 7.61 17.92 -8.63
C GLY A 192 6.40 18.06 -9.57
N LYS A 193 5.40 17.19 -9.46
CA LYS A 193 4.17 17.24 -10.26
C LYS A 193 3.04 17.82 -9.42
N ARG A 194 3.00 19.15 -9.29
CA ARG A 194 2.03 19.88 -8.45
C ARG A 194 0.58 19.46 -8.73
N ALA A 195 0.16 19.43 -10.00
CA ALA A 195 -1.19 19.02 -10.37
C ALA A 195 -1.55 17.59 -9.90
N LEU A 196 -0.61 16.64 -9.96
CA LEU A 196 -0.84 15.28 -9.47
C LEU A 196 -0.95 15.26 -7.94
N TYR A 197 -0.07 16.00 -7.25
CA TYR A 197 -0.10 16.13 -5.80
C TYR A 197 -1.42 16.74 -5.32
N ASP A 198 -1.86 17.84 -5.93
CA ASP A 198 -3.09 18.55 -5.55
C ASP A 198 -4.32 17.68 -5.76
N ARG A 199 -4.34 16.91 -6.84
CA ARG A 199 -5.40 15.95 -7.09
C ARG A 199 -5.39 14.81 -6.06
N SER A 200 -4.23 14.23 -5.75
CA SER A 200 -4.09 13.22 -4.70
C SER A 200 -4.52 13.76 -3.33
N GLU A 201 -4.18 15.01 -3.02
CA GLU A 201 -4.59 15.68 -1.79
C GLU A 201 -6.10 15.90 -1.73
N GLN A 202 -6.72 16.30 -2.84
CA GLN A 202 -8.18 16.41 -2.93
C GLN A 202 -8.85 15.07 -2.61
N ILE A 203 -8.37 13.97 -3.20
CA ILE A 203 -8.90 12.63 -2.92
C ILE A 203 -8.71 12.28 -1.44
N PHE A 204 -7.54 12.57 -0.86
CA PHE A 204 -7.31 12.36 0.57
C PHE A 204 -8.31 13.14 1.45
N ARG A 205 -8.59 14.40 1.10
CA ARG A 205 -9.59 15.24 1.80
C ARG A 205 -11.03 14.77 1.59
N GLU A 206 -11.34 14.12 0.47
CA GLU A 206 -12.62 13.42 0.29
C GLU A 206 -12.70 12.19 1.20
N MET A 207 -11.63 11.38 1.27
CA MET A 207 -11.54 10.23 2.17
C MET A 207 -11.69 10.63 3.64
N SER A 208 -11.10 11.76 4.06
CA SER A 208 -11.16 12.21 5.46
C SER A 208 -12.55 12.63 5.93
N ARG A 209 -13.54 12.69 5.03
CA ARG A 209 -14.94 12.94 5.39
C ARG A 209 -15.66 11.68 5.83
N ASP A 210 -15.11 10.50 5.53
CA ASP A 210 -15.74 9.17 5.72
C ASP A 210 -17.22 9.18 5.28
N ARG A 211 -17.47 9.71 4.09
CA ARG A 211 -18.80 9.89 3.51
C ARG A 211 -18.74 9.55 2.03
N ARG A 212 -19.78 8.89 1.55
CA ARG A 212 -19.93 8.52 0.15
C ARG A 212 -19.73 9.73 -0.75
N ALA A 213 -18.73 9.66 -1.64
CA ALA A 213 -18.52 10.68 -2.65
C ALA A 213 -19.58 10.53 -3.77
N LYS A 214 -19.97 11.65 -4.40
CA LYS A 214 -20.91 11.62 -5.53
C LYS A 214 -20.33 10.84 -6.73
N GLN A 215 -19.03 11.00 -6.97
CA GLN A 215 -18.26 10.30 -8.01
C GLN A 215 -16.96 9.77 -7.40
N PRO A 216 -16.98 8.60 -6.74
CA PRO A 216 -15.80 8.06 -6.07
C PRO A 216 -14.77 7.50 -7.05
N TYR A 217 -15.22 6.92 -8.18
CA TYR A 217 -14.32 6.52 -9.26
C TYR A 217 -13.84 7.75 -10.02
N GLN A 218 -12.55 8.05 -9.90
CA GLN A 218 -11.97 9.25 -10.48
C GLN A 218 -10.67 8.88 -11.21
N THR A 219 -10.45 9.48 -12.37
CA THR A 219 -9.16 9.39 -13.08
C THR A 219 -8.61 10.78 -13.33
N PHE A 220 -7.29 10.90 -13.41
CA PHE A 220 -6.61 12.16 -13.67
C PHE A 220 -5.28 11.93 -14.37
N THR A 221 -5.02 12.66 -15.46
CA THR A 221 -3.82 12.48 -16.26
C THR A 221 -2.90 13.69 -16.17
N VAL A 222 -1.61 13.45 -15.89
CA VAL A 222 -0.53 14.44 -15.93
C VAL A 222 0.65 13.86 -16.69
N GLY A 223 0.80 14.28 -17.96
CA GLY A 223 1.79 13.72 -18.87
C GLY A 223 1.64 12.19 -18.97
N LYS A 224 2.71 11.46 -18.66
CA LYS A 224 2.75 9.99 -18.73
C LYS A 224 2.02 9.24 -17.62
N PHE A 225 1.48 9.96 -16.64
CA PHE A 225 0.82 9.39 -15.47
C PHE A 225 -0.68 9.56 -15.59
N GLN A 226 -1.43 8.48 -15.51
CA GLN A 226 -2.88 8.52 -15.34
C GLN A 226 -3.21 7.83 -14.02
N ALA A 227 -3.51 8.65 -13.01
CA ALA A 227 -3.93 8.20 -11.69
C ALA A 227 -5.40 7.77 -11.73
N ILE A 228 -5.71 6.74 -10.95
CA ILE A 228 -7.02 6.10 -10.85
C ILE A 228 -7.33 5.93 -9.37
N TRP A 229 -8.50 6.37 -8.95
CA TRP A 229 -8.99 6.19 -7.58
C TRP A 229 -10.35 5.50 -7.63
N TYR A 230 -10.48 4.43 -6.86
CA TYR A 230 -11.71 3.66 -6.63
C TYR A 230 -12.42 4.23 -5.40
N PRO A 231 -13.63 3.82 -4.99
CA PRO A 231 -14.46 2.72 -5.50
C PRO A 231 -14.91 2.85 -6.95
N TYR A 232 -14.84 1.76 -7.74
CA TYR A 232 -15.35 1.70 -9.11
C TYR A 232 -16.88 1.62 -9.14
N TRP A 233 -17.50 0.69 -8.41
CA TRP A 233 -18.96 0.41 -8.50
C TRP A 233 -19.89 1.54 -8.07
N TYR A 234 -19.36 2.54 -7.36
CA TYR A 234 -20.14 3.70 -6.94
C TYR A 234 -19.97 4.90 -7.89
N GLY A 235 -19.18 4.77 -8.96
CA GLY A 235 -19.01 5.78 -10.00
C GLY A 235 -20.17 5.80 -11.01
N THR A 236 -20.24 6.86 -11.82
CA THR A 236 -21.15 6.89 -12.97
C THR A 236 -20.53 6.17 -14.17
N ARG A 237 -21.38 5.49 -14.95
CA ARG A 237 -20.99 4.79 -16.19
C ARG A 237 -19.89 3.73 -15.98
N THR A 238 -19.85 3.13 -14.80
CA THR A 238 -18.95 2.03 -14.46
C THR A 238 -19.67 0.70 -14.68
N SER A 239 -19.24 -0.06 -15.68
CA SER A 239 -19.70 -1.43 -15.94
C SER A 239 -18.51 -2.38 -16.06
N GLY A 240 -18.67 -3.62 -15.61
CA GLY A 240 -17.61 -4.64 -15.68
C GLY A 240 -16.41 -4.35 -14.76
N ASP A 241 -15.20 -4.68 -15.24
CA ASP A 241 -13.94 -4.45 -14.54
C ASP A 241 -13.04 -3.49 -15.37
N PRO A 242 -12.46 -2.44 -14.77
CA PRO A 242 -11.62 -1.50 -15.49
C PRO A 242 -10.31 -2.13 -15.99
N THR A 243 -9.75 -3.12 -15.29
CA THR A 243 -8.58 -3.89 -15.77
C THR A 243 -8.95 -4.71 -17.00
N LEU A 244 -10.10 -5.39 -16.96
CA LEU A 244 -10.58 -6.14 -18.12
C LEU A 244 -10.74 -5.23 -19.35
N THR A 245 -11.29 -4.03 -19.15
CA THR A 245 -11.43 -3.00 -20.20
C THR A 245 -10.06 -2.64 -20.80
N GLU A 246 -9.03 -2.45 -19.98
CA GLU A 246 -7.69 -2.16 -20.49
C GLU A 246 -7.04 -3.34 -21.23
N LEU A 247 -7.27 -4.57 -20.77
CA LEU A 247 -6.81 -5.77 -21.46
C LEU A 247 -7.53 -5.97 -22.80
N GLN A 248 -8.78 -5.55 -22.95
CA GLN A 248 -9.52 -5.60 -24.22
C GLN A 248 -8.90 -4.71 -25.29
N HIS A 249 -8.27 -3.60 -24.91
CA HIS A 249 -7.53 -2.73 -25.84
C HIS A 249 -6.16 -3.27 -26.28
N THR A 250 -5.78 -4.47 -25.83
CA THR A 250 -4.52 -5.11 -26.22
C THR A 250 -4.70 -6.01 -27.44
N ARG A 251 -3.82 -5.84 -28.44
CA ARG A 251 -3.70 -6.76 -29.59
C ARG A 251 -2.41 -7.57 -29.47
N CYS A 252 -2.43 -8.84 -29.85
CA CYS A 252 -1.31 -9.75 -29.56
C CYS A 252 -0.19 -9.75 -30.61
N LYS A 253 -0.46 -9.31 -31.83
CA LYS A 253 0.48 -9.29 -32.95
C LYS A 253 0.56 -7.90 -33.56
N GLY A 254 1.64 -7.64 -34.31
CA GLY A 254 1.90 -6.37 -34.97
C GLY A 254 2.53 -5.34 -34.06
N ALA A 255 3.26 -5.77 -33.03
CA ALA A 255 4.08 -4.88 -32.21
C ALA A 255 5.31 -4.41 -33.01
N THR A 256 5.63 -3.12 -32.94
CA THR A 256 6.75 -2.47 -33.62
C THR A 256 7.53 -1.64 -32.61
N GLY A 257 8.85 -1.81 -32.48
CA GLY A 257 9.66 -1.04 -31.51
C GLY A 257 9.36 -1.34 -30.03
N ALA A 258 8.43 -2.24 -29.74
CA ALA A 258 8.12 -2.81 -28.44
C ALA A 258 7.67 -4.27 -28.61
N GLY A 259 7.38 -4.94 -27.48
CA GLY A 259 7.09 -6.37 -27.49
C GLY A 259 8.31 -7.24 -27.77
N ALA A 260 8.09 -8.46 -28.24
CA ALA A 260 9.13 -9.42 -28.60
C ALA A 260 8.72 -10.20 -29.85
N GLY A 261 9.55 -10.17 -30.91
CA GLY A 261 9.26 -10.88 -32.17
C GLY A 261 7.91 -10.50 -32.79
N GLY A 262 7.56 -9.21 -32.78
CA GLY A 262 6.29 -8.71 -33.30
C GLY A 262 5.05 -9.01 -32.44
N ARG A 263 5.23 -9.61 -31.25
CA ARG A 263 4.16 -9.95 -30.31
C ARG A 263 4.13 -9.02 -29.11
N THR A 264 2.93 -8.78 -28.59
CA THR A 264 2.75 -8.06 -27.34
C THR A 264 3.12 -8.93 -26.15
N VAL A 265 3.94 -8.37 -25.25
CA VAL A 265 4.44 -9.00 -24.04
C VAL A 265 3.70 -8.42 -22.83
N VAL A 266 3.17 -9.32 -22.00
CA VAL A 266 2.40 -9.03 -20.79
C VAL A 266 3.05 -9.72 -19.59
N ARG A 267 3.31 -8.96 -18.53
CA ARG A 267 3.82 -9.49 -17.25
C ARG A 267 2.94 -9.03 -16.10
N ILE A 268 2.54 -9.98 -15.25
CA ILE A 268 1.59 -9.75 -14.17
C ILE A 268 2.21 -10.22 -12.86
N GLY A 269 2.12 -9.37 -11.82
CA GLY A 269 2.33 -9.74 -10.43
C GLY A 269 1.07 -9.42 -9.64
N MET A 270 0.38 -10.43 -9.12
CA MET A 270 -0.93 -10.24 -8.47
C MET A 270 -1.04 -10.99 -7.16
N THR A 271 -1.33 -10.28 -6.06
CA THR A 271 -1.52 -10.89 -4.74
C THR A 271 -2.77 -11.74 -4.69
N ALA A 272 -3.95 -11.15 -4.89
CA ALA A 272 -5.21 -11.87 -4.84
C ALA A 272 -6.01 -11.70 -6.14
N TRP A 273 -6.48 -12.82 -6.67
CA TRP A 273 -7.26 -12.89 -7.89
C TRP A 273 -8.37 -13.93 -7.75
N LEU A 274 -9.59 -13.45 -7.52
CA LEU A 274 -10.69 -14.27 -7.02
C LEU A 274 -12.01 -13.96 -7.72
N SER A 275 -12.92 -14.93 -7.64
CA SER A 275 -14.34 -14.80 -8.01
C SER A 275 -14.61 -14.45 -9.48
N ALA A 276 -15.88 -14.23 -9.82
CA ALA A 276 -16.35 -14.02 -11.19
C ALA A 276 -15.64 -12.89 -11.95
N SER A 277 -15.43 -11.71 -11.33
CA SER A 277 -14.68 -10.62 -11.98
C SER A 277 -13.24 -11.03 -12.31
N GLY A 278 -12.64 -11.86 -11.46
CA GLY A 278 -11.35 -12.47 -11.72
C GLY A 278 -11.40 -13.48 -12.87
N GLU A 279 -12.44 -14.31 -12.96
CA GLU A 279 -12.63 -15.26 -14.05
C GLU A 279 -12.70 -14.55 -15.42
N ASP A 280 -13.37 -13.40 -15.51
CA ASP A 280 -13.41 -12.61 -16.76
C ASP A 280 -12.02 -12.15 -17.21
N ILE A 281 -11.21 -11.66 -16.27
CA ILE A 281 -9.82 -11.29 -16.54
C ILE A 281 -9.02 -12.52 -16.98
N ALA A 282 -9.27 -13.68 -16.38
CA ALA A 282 -8.56 -14.92 -16.69
C ALA A 282 -8.90 -15.44 -18.08
N ASN A 283 -10.18 -15.44 -18.44
CA ASN A 283 -10.69 -15.78 -19.76
C ASN A 283 -10.10 -14.84 -20.83
N ARG A 284 -10.03 -13.54 -20.53
CA ARG A 284 -9.39 -12.56 -21.42
C ARG A 284 -7.91 -12.86 -21.61
N LEU A 285 -7.17 -13.16 -20.55
CA LEU A 285 -5.74 -13.48 -20.63
C LEU A 285 -5.47 -14.81 -21.34
N LYS A 286 -6.30 -15.84 -21.12
CA LYS A 286 -6.23 -17.11 -21.86
C LYS A 286 -6.49 -16.90 -23.36
N THR A 287 -7.46 -16.06 -23.70
CA THR A 287 -7.71 -15.64 -25.09
C THR A 287 -6.50 -14.93 -25.70
N MET A 288 -5.92 -13.96 -24.97
CA MET A 288 -4.72 -13.24 -25.42
C MET A 288 -3.53 -14.19 -25.61
N TRP A 289 -3.29 -15.08 -24.67
CA TRP A 289 -2.29 -16.13 -24.77
C TRP A 289 -2.49 -16.93 -26.04
N ASN A 290 -3.67 -17.53 -26.26
CA ASN A 290 -3.96 -18.32 -27.46
C ASN A 290 -3.80 -17.51 -28.77
N ARG A 291 -4.07 -16.20 -28.75
CA ARG A 291 -3.91 -15.30 -29.92
C ARG A 291 -2.47 -14.84 -30.18
N GLY A 292 -1.51 -15.25 -29.36
CA GLY A 292 -0.09 -14.99 -29.61
C GLY A 292 0.56 -13.98 -28.67
N CYS A 293 -0.14 -13.45 -27.66
CA CYS A 293 0.52 -12.62 -26.65
C CYS A 293 1.51 -13.49 -25.86
N ASP A 294 2.65 -12.92 -25.47
CA ASP A 294 3.56 -13.54 -24.49
C ASP A 294 3.11 -13.12 -23.09
N VAL A 295 2.60 -14.05 -22.29
CA VAL A 295 2.07 -13.77 -20.95
C VAL A 295 2.85 -14.58 -19.91
N LYS A 296 3.31 -13.93 -18.85
CA LYS A 296 3.81 -14.59 -17.64
C LYS A 296 3.18 -13.98 -16.39
N ILE A 297 2.91 -14.84 -15.41
CA ILE A 297 2.22 -14.48 -14.18
C ILE A 297 3.02 -14.93 -12.97
N VAL A 298 3.24 -14.03 -12.01
CA VAL A 298 3.61 -14.38 -10.64
C VAL A 298 2.44 -14.02 -9.72
N TYR A 299 2.15 -14.87 -8.74
CA TYR A 299 0.98 -14.69 -7.87
C TYR A 299 1.20 -15.17 -6.45
N ALA A 300 0.37 -14.70 -5.50
CA ALA A 300 0.27 -15.32 -4.17
C ALA A 300 -0.96 -16.23 -4.08
N VAL A 301 -2.15 -15.67 -4.33
CA VAL A 301 -3.46 -16.30 -4.13
C VAL A 301 -4.32 -16.16 -5.40
N ILE A 302 -4.74 -17.30 -5.95
CA ILE A 302 -5.66 -17.38 -7.09
C ILE A 302 -6.74 -18.42 -6.80
N GLY A 303 -8.01 -18.10 -7.10
CA GLY A 303 -9.13 -19.03 -6.96
C GLY A 303 -9.05 -20.24 -7.90
N ASN A 304 -9.62 -21.38 -7.51
CA ASN A 304 -9.49 -22.65 -8.25
C ASN A 304 -10.08 -22.60 -9.67
N ARG A 305 -11.23 -21.93 -9.87
CA ARG A 305 -11.82 -21.73 -11.21
C ARG A 305 -10.88 -20.93 -12.12
N ILE A 306 -10.27 -19.87 -11.59
CA ILE A 306 -9.31 -19.05 -12.32
C ILE A 306 -8.06 -19.87 -12.67
N LEU A 307 -7.53 -20.65 -11.72
CA LEU A 307 -6.40 -21.57 -12.00
C LEU A 307 -6.75 -22.57 -13.10
N LYS A 308 -7.97 -23.13 -13.10
CA LYS A 308 -8.44 -24.03 -14.16
C LYS A 308 -8.41 -23.36 -15.54
N ILE A 309 -8.90 -22.13 -15.64
CA ILE A 309 -8.88 -21.35 -16.89
C ILE A 309 -7.44 -21.11 -17.37
N LEU A 310 -6.56 -20.66 -16.48
CA LEU A 310 -5.19 -20.27 -16.85
C LEU A 310 -4.27 -21.48 -17.12
N ARG A 311 -4.54 -22.63 -16.49
CA ARG A 311 -3.80 -23.89 -16.65
C ARG A 311 -4.39 -24.81 -17.73
N ASP A 312 -5.49 -24.42 -18.35
CA ASP A 312 -6.11 -25.17 -19.45
C ASP A 312 -5.03 -25.49 -20.52
N PRO A 313 -4.82 -26.77 -20.88
CA PRO A 313 -3.81 -27.17 -21.86
C PRO A 313 -4.20 -26.88 -23.32
N THR A 314 -5.43 -26.44 -23.59
CA THR A 314 -5.90 -26.15 -24.95
C THR A 314 -5.20 -24.94 -25.58
N GLY A 315 -5.23 -24.86 -26.92
CA GLY A 315 -4.63 -23.77 -27.68
C GLY A 315 -3.10 -23.78 -27.58
N ARG A 316 -2.53 -22.73 -26.98
CA ARG A 316 -1.06 -22.62 -26.77
C ARG A 316 -0.60 -23.25 -25.45
N GLY A 317 -1.39 -24.11 -24.83
CA GLY A 317 -1.09 -24.70 -23.53
C GLY A 317 -1.41 -23.77 -22.35
N ALA A 318 -1.03 -24.22 -21.15
CA ALA A 318 -1.14 -23.44 -19.92
C ALA A 318 -0.32 -22.13 -20.00
N ILE A 319 -0.84 -21.05 -19.44
CA ILE A 319 -0.08 -19.80 -19.30
C ILE A 319 1.06 -20.04 -18.28
N PRO A 320 2.33 -19.71 -18.61
CA PRO A 320 3.42 -19.83 -17.66
C PRO A 320 3.17 -18.99 -16.40
N MET A 321 3.18 -19.66 -15.25
CA MET A 321 2.94 -19.02 -13.95
C MET A 321 3.80 -19.60 -12.82
N ARG A 322 4.06 -18.78 -11.80
CA ARG A 322 4.75 -19.17 -10.57
C ARG A 322 4.06 -18.58 -9.35
N GLN A 323 3.87 -19.40 -8.33
CA GLN A 323 3.42 -18.94 -7.03
C GLN A 323 4.63 -18.45 -6.23
N ILE A 324 4.50 -17.28 -5.59
CA ILE A 324 5.55 -16.60 -4.85
C ILE A 324 5.07 -16.46 -3.40
N VAL A 325 5.27 -17.52 -2.64
CA VAL A 325 4.84 -17.65 -1.23
C VAL A 325 5.82 -18.54 -0.47
N GLN A 326 5.89 -18.38 0.84
CA GLN A 326 6.50 -19.32 1.77
C GLN A 326 5.55 -19.48 2.96
N ASP A 327 5.28 -20.73 3.28
CA ASP A 327 4.64 -21.18 4.51
C ASP A 327 5.71 -22.02 5.23
N PHE A 328 6.09 -21.66 6.45
CA PHE A 328 7.15 -22.34 7.20
C PHE A 328 6.62 -23.37 8.18
N ASN A 329 5.34 -23.31 8.54
CA ASN A 329 4.74 -24.19 9.54
C ASN A 329 3.64 -25.11 8.98
N GLY A 330 3.26 -24.92 7.71
CA GLY A 330 2.26 -25.71 7.01
C GLY A 330 0.83 -25.45 7.49
N ASP A 331 0.56 -24.32 8.17
CA ASP A 331 -0.77 -24.00 8.71
C ASP A 331 -1.75 -23.45 7.64
N GLY A 332 -1.29 -23.30 6.40
CA GLY A 332 -2.08 -22.78 5.29
C GLY A 332 -2.13 -21.24 5.24
N VAL A 333 -1.39 -20.55 6.12
CA VAL A 333 -1.22 -19.09 6.14
C VAL A 333 0.21 -18.76 5.70
N TYR A 334 0.34 -17.94 4.66
CA TYR A 334 1.67 -17.59 4.16
C TYR A 334 2.41 -16.62 5.09
N ASP A 335 3.55 -17.05 5.62
CA ASP A 335 4.50 -16.21 6.35
C ASP A 335 5.14 -15.14 5.46
N ARG A 336 5.41 -15.51 4.21
CA ARG A 336 5.91 -14.61 3.18
C ARG A 336 5.13 -14.78 1.89
N TYR A 337 4.80 -13.68 1.22
CA TYR A 337 3.98 -13.75 0.01
C TYR A 337 4.13 -12.54 -0.91
N LEU A 338 3.83 -12.74 -2.19
CA LEU A 338 3.74 -11.67 -3.15
C LEU A 338 2.64 -10.69 -2.78
N HIS A 339 3.04 -9.45 -2.56
CA HIS A 339 2.18 -8.35 -2.22
C HIS A 339 2.23 -7.25 -3.29
N MET A 340 2.17 -7.61 -4.58
CA MET A 340 2.15 -6.70 -5.72
C MET A 340 0.83 -6.78 -6.49
N LYS A 341 0.44 -5.67 -7.10
CA LYS A 341 -0.77 -5.56 -7.94
C LYS A 341 -0.40 -4.81 -9.23
N VAL A 342 0.33 -5.51 -10.09
CA VAL A 342 1.00 -4.94 -11.24
C VAL A 342 0.67 -5.70 -12.53
N LEU A 343 0.36 -4.94 -13.58
CA LEU A 343 0.25 -5.40 -14.95
C LEU A 343 1.18 -4.55 -15.82
N THR A 344 1.96 -5.16 -16.69
CA THR A 344 2.76 -4.45 -17.69
C THR A 344 2.44 -4.92 -19.09
N VAL A 345 2.47 -4.01 -20.06
CA VAL A 345 2.27 -4.28 -21.49
C VAL A 345 3.41 -3.62 -22.28
N SER A 346 4.06 -4.41 -23.14
CA SER A 346 5.02 -3.96 -24.15
C SER A 346 4.53 -4.46 -25.51
N GLY A 347 4.13 -3.58 -26.43
CA GLY A 347 3.61 -3.97 -27.74
C GLY A 347 2.37 -3.18 -28.13
N VAL A 348 1.33 -3.87 -28.62
CA VAL A 348 0.13 -3.18 -29.12
C VAL A 348 -0.91 -2.93 -28.04
N TRP A 349 -1.18 -1.66 -27.76
CA TRP A 349 -2.24 -1.24 -26.84
C TRP A 349 -2.89 0.06 -27.30
N ARG A 350 -4.24 0.10 -27.34
CA ARG A 350 -5.02 1.26 -27.81
C ARG A 350 -4.57 1.81 -29.17
N GLY A 351 -4.20 0.93 -30.08
CA GLY A 351 -3.76 1.28 -31.44
C GLY A 351 -2.27 1.59 -31.58
N ASP A 352 -1.58 2.01 -30.51
CA ASP A 352 -0.13 2.19 -30.51
C ASP A 352 0.56 0.82 -30.57
N THR A 353 1.35 0.59 -31.62
CA THR A 353 2.08 -0.67 -31.86
C THR A 353 3.39 -0.78 -31.07
N SER A 354 3.82 0.31 -30.43
CA SER A 354 5.07 0.45 -29.68
C SER A 354 4.86 0.74 -28.18
N ALA A 355 3.64 0.53 -27.69
CA ALA A 355 3.22 0.94 -26.35
C ALA A 355 4.06 0.28 -25.25
N ASN A 356 4.39 1.07 -24.22
CA ASN A 356 5.05 0.62 -23.00
C ASN A 356 4.28 1.14 -21.79
N VAL A 357 3.43 0.30 -21.21
CA VAL A 357 2.48 0.70 -20.16
C VAL A 357 2.63 -0.16 -18.93
N THR A 358 2.61 0.47 -17.75
CA THR A 358 2.52 -0.20 -16.45
C THR A 358 1.29 0.28 -15.72
N TRP A 359 0.52 -0.67 -15.19
CA TRP A 359 -0.45 -0.43 -14.15
C TRP A 359 0.15 -0.94 -12.84
N ASN A 360 0.25 -0.08 -11.83
CA ASN A 360 0.57 -0.50 -10.46
C ASN A 360 -0.37 0.20 -9.47
N GLY A 361 -0.55 -0.38 -8.29
CA GLY A 361 -1.48 0.15 -7.30
C GLY A 361 -1.74 -0.79 -6.15
N SER A 362 -2.89 -0.58 -5.50
CA SER A 362 -3.31 -1.36 -4.33
C SER A 362 -4.41 -2.39 -4.63
N SER A 363 -5.14 -2.23 -5.76
CA SER A 363 -6.30 -3.06 -6.10
C SER A 363 -5.91 -4.49 -6.46
N ASN A 364 -6.43 -5.44 -5.68
CA ASN A 364 -6.47 -6.84 -6.08
C ASN A 364 -7.48 -7.04 -7.24
N TRP A 365 -7.44 -8.19 -7.90
CA TRP A 365 -8.43 -8.57 -8.93
C TRP A 365 -9.58 -9.36 -8.28
N THR A 366 -10.37 -8.63 -7.49
CA THR A 366 -11.48 -9.18 -6.70
C THR A 366 -12.68 -8.23 -6.71
N PRO A 367 -13.91 -8.74 -6.52
CA PRO A 367 -15.11 -7.90 -6.42
C PRO A 367 -15.05 -6.87 -5.28
N VAL A 368 -14.43 -7.22 -4.15
CA VAL A 368 -14.27 -6.31 -3.01
C VAL A 368 -13.44 -5.10 -3.39
N SER A 369 -12.38 -5.27 -4.18
CA SER A 369 -11.53 -4.15 -4.61
C SER A 369 -12.29 -3.12 -5.46
N LEU A 370 -13.32 -3.57 -6.21
CA LEU A 370 -14.17 -2.68 -7.01
C LEU A 370 -15.09 -1.80 -6.14
N LYS A 371 -15.36 -2.21 -4.90
CA LYS A 371 -16.14 -1.46 -3.88
C LYS A 371 -15.26 -0.66 -2.92
N SER A 372 -13.99 -1.02 -2.79
CA SER A 372 -13.04 -0.43 -1.84
C SER A 372 -12.42 0.89 -2.34
N ASP A 373 -11.90 1.69 -1.41
CA ASP A 373 -10.96 2.76 -1.78
C ASP A 373 -9.63 2.13 -2.16
N GLU A 374 -9.31 2.16 -3.46
CA GLU A 374 -8.04 1.73 -4.03
C GLU A 374 -7.40 2.88 -4.81
N MET A 375 -6.09 2.84 -4.96
CA MET A 375 -5.35 3.71 -5.87
C MET A 375 -4.60 2.87 -6.91
N GLY A 376 -4.66 3.32 -8.16
CA GLY A 376 -3.86 2.80 -9.26
C GLY A 376 -3.20 3.92 -10.05
N MET A 377 -2.16 3.57 -10.79
CA MET A 377 -1.52 4.44 -11.76
C MET A 377 -1.23 3.67 -13.04
N LYS A 378 -1.69 4.23 -14.15
CA LYS A 378 -1.22 3.92 -15.50
C LYS A 378 -0.01 4.79 -15.81
N ILE A 379 1.11 4.17 -16.17
CA ILE A 379 2.38 4.85 -16.45
C ILE A 379 2.85 4.45 -17.85
N GLN A 380 2.82 5.40 -18.79
CA GLN A 380 3.32 5.21 -20.15
C GLN A 380 4.81 5.60 -20.23
N ALA A 381 5.71 4.67 -19.93
CA ALA A 381 7.14 4.90 -19.98
C ALA A 381 7.95 3.60 -20.11
N THR A 382 8.79 3.51 -21.15
CA THR A 382 9.64 2.34 -21.41
C THR A 382 10.51 1.96 -20.22
N GLY A 383 11.17 2.91 -19.57
CA GLY A 383 12.04 2.64 -18.41
C GLY A 383 11.27 2.11 -17.19
N VAL A 384 10.07 2.64 -16.94
CA VAL A 384 9.21 2.17 -15.83
C VAL A 384 8.70 0.77 -16.13
N ARG A 385 8.17 0.55 -17.33
CA ARG A 385 7.67 -0.75 -17.75
C ARG A 385 8.75 -1.82 -17.73
N ARG A 386 9.96 -1.51 -18.21
CA ARG A 386 11.09 -2.43 -18.15
C ARG A 386 11.44 -2.80 -16.71
N ARG A 387 11.48 -1.83 -15.79
CA ARG A 387 11.80 -2.06 -14.38
C ARG A 387 10.81 -3.03 -13.71
N TYR A 388 9.50 -2.83 -13.90
CA TYR A 388 8.49 -3.74 -13.35
C TYR A 388 8.48 -5.11 -14.02
N ALA A 389 8.59 -5.17 -15.36
CA ALA A 389 8.62 -6.44 -16.07
C ALA A 389 9.84 -7.27 -15.71
N ASN A 390 11.03 -6.65 -15.60
CA ASN A 390 12.26 -7.34 -15.18
C ASN A 390 12.14 -7.86 -13.74
N TRP A 391 11.50 -7.11 -12.85
CA TRP A 391 11.24 -7.58 -11.49
C TRP A 391 10.32 -8.80 -11.46
N ILE A 392 9.22 -8.76 -12.22
CA ILE A 392 8.31 -9.91 -12.35
C ILE A 392 9.03 -11.12 -12.96
N GLU A 393 9.85 -10.92 -13.99
CA GLU A 393 10.66 -11.98 -14.60
C GLU A 393 11.70 -12.54 -13.63
N HIS A 394 12.31 -11.69 -12.79
CA HIS A 394 13.23 -12.15 -11.75
C HIS A 394 12.52 -13.08 -10.77
N LEU A 395 11.36 -12.70 -10.23
CA LEU A 395 10.56 -13.54 -9.34
C LEU A 395 10.08 -14.82 -10.04
N PHE A 396 9.71 -14.72 -11.33
CA PHE A 396 9.29 -15.87 -12.12
C PHE A 396 10.42 -16.90 -12.31
N ASN A 397 11.64 -16.43 -12.55
CA ASN A 397 12.80 -17.30 -12.76
C ASN A 397 13.42 -17.78 -11.44
N ASN A 398 13.16 -17.09 -10.33
CA ASN A 398 13.70 -17.38 -9.00
C ASN A 398 12.56 -17.45 -7.97
N PRO A 399 11.59 -18.39 -8.12
CA PRO A 399 10.53 -18.53 -7.14
C PRO A 399 11.14 -18.92 -5.78
N PRO A 400 10.63 -18.41 -4.65
CA PRO A 400 11.14 -18.76 -3.34
C PRO A 400 10.93 -20.26 -3.09
N TYR A 401 11.86 -20.87 -2.36
CA TYR A 401 11.65 -22.23 -1.84
C TYR A 401 10.47 -22.22 -0.86
N ASN A 402 9.48 -23.07 -1.11
CA ASN A 402 8.36 -23.27 -0.21
C ASN A 402 8.32 -24.75 0.23
N PRO A 403 8.68 -25.06 1.49
CA PRO A 403 8.79 -26.44 1.96
C PRO A 403 7.46 -27.21 1.88
N TYR A 404 6.33 -26.51 1.93
CA TYR A 404 4.98 -27.09 1.87
C TYR A 404 4.30 -26.90 0.51
N ALA A 405 5.04 -26.55 -0.56
CA ALA A 405 4.50 -26.39 -1.91
C ALA A 405 3.73 -27.61 -2.43
N ARG A 406 3.99 -28.82 -1.89
CA ARG A 406 3.31 -30.07 -2.24
C ARG A 406 2.06 -30.38 -1.40
N SER A 407 1.91 -29.85 -0.19
CA SER A 407 0.75 -30.14 0.66
C SER A 407 -0.49 -29.32 0.29
N VAL A 408 -0.30 -28.16 -0.34
CA VAL A 408 -1.41 -27.29 -0.79
C VAL A 408 -1.91 -27.69 -2.19
N SER A 409 -1.24 -28.63 -2.87
CA SER A 409 -1.73 -29.23 -4.11
C SER A 409 -2.50 -30.52 -3.85
N GLY A 410 -3.81 -30.41 -3.70
CA GLY A 410 -4.72 -31.43 -4.24
C GLY A 410 -5.13 -32.63 -3.39
N ARG A 411 -4.99 -32.64 -2.05
CA ARG A 411 -5.72 -33.60 -1.22
C ARG A 411 -6.32 -32.93 0.02
N THR A 412 -7.64 -33.05 0.11
CA THR A 412 -8.53 -32.74 1.24
C THR A 412 -8.55 -31.30 1.76
N ALA A 413 -8.97 -30.37 0.92
CA ALA A 413 -10.05 -29.48 1.34
C ALA A 413 -11.33 -30.11 0.77
N SER A 414 -12.21 -30.61 1.64
CA SER A 414 -13.44 -31.30 1.26
C SER A 414 -14.26 -30.48 0.25
N PRO A 415 -15.04 -31.14 -0.63
CA PRO A 415 -15.82 -30.47 -1.67
C PRO A 415 -16.98 -29.71 -1.02
N GLY A 416 -16.73 -28.43 -0.74
CA GLY A 416 -17.71 -27.50 -0.21
C GLY A 416 -17.28 -26.08 -0.57
N PHE A 417 -17.80 -25.60 -1.70
CA PHE A 417 -17.93 -24.18 -2.06
C PHE A 417 -16.70 -23.27 -1.85
N ILE A 418 -15.82 -23.21 -2.85
CA ILE A 418 -14.82 -22.13 -2.99
C ILE A 418 -15.26 -21.11 -4.05
N ASP A 419 -16.56 -20.86 -4.15
CA ASP A 419 -17.16 -19.95 -5.15
C ASP A 419 -17.82 -18.71 -4.57
N GLU A 420 -17.95 -18.61 -3.25
CA GLU A 420 -18.35 -17.39 -2.55
C GLU A 420 -17.46 -17.23 -1.31
N ALA A 421 -17.23 -16.00 -0.84
CA ALA A 421 -16.63 -15.81 0.48
C ALA A 421 -17.45 -16.64 1.49
N PRO A 422 -16.83 -17.54 2.27
CA PRO A 422 -17.59 -18.48 3.08
C PRO A 422 -18.49 -17.72 4.06
N ARG A 423 -19.72 -18.22 4.25
CA ARG A 423 -20.53 -17.79 5.39
C ARG A 423 -19.79 -18.24 6.67
N PRO A 424 -19.83 -17.47 7.77
CA PRO A 424 -19.03 -17.74 8.97
C PRO A 424 -19.21 -19.14 9.61
N ALA A 425 -20.22 -19.92 9.20
CA ALA A 425 -20.56 -21.22 9.75
C ALA A 425 -19.83 -22.42 9.11
N ASP A 426 -19.12 -22.25 7.98
CA ASP A 426 -18.59 -23.37 7.19
C ASP A 426 -17.05 -23.55 7.31
N LEU A 427 -16.42 -22.93 8.31
CA LEU A 427 -14.98 -23.08 8.57
C LEU A 427 -14.73 -23.97 9.80
N ALA A 428 -13.73 -24.85 9.73
CA ALA A 428 -13.18 -25.46 10.94
C ALA A 428 -12.84 -24.36 11.97
N PRO A 429 -13.15 -24.52 13.27
CA PRO A 429 -12.91 -23.47 14.26
C PRO A 429 -11.45 -23.02 14.22
N GLY A 430 -11.19 -21.81 13.70
CA GLY A 430 -9.89 -21.14 13.79
C GLY A 430 -8.95 -21.17 12.57
N VAL A 431 -9.31 -21.73 11.41
CA VAL A 431 -8.40 -21.69 10.24
C VAL A 431 -9.10 -21.23 8.96
N ASN A 432 -8.88 -19.96 8.61
CA ASN A 432 -9.16 -19.42 7.29
C ASN A 432 -7.81 -19.08 6.63
N PRO A 433 -7.40 -19.73 5.52
CA PRO A 433 -6.14 -19.45 4.83
C PRO A 433 -6.06 -17.99 4.28
N TYR A 434 -7.18 -17.26 4.30
CA TYR A 434 -7.31 -15.86 3.92
C TYR A 434 -7.40 -14.89 5.12
N ALA A 435 -7.51 -15.36 6.37
CA ALA A 435 -7.76 -14.50 7.55
C ALA A 435 -6.69 -13.41 7.79
N LYS A 436 -5.51 -13.54 7.18
CA LYS A 436 -4.43 -12.55 7.28
C LYS A 436 -3.98 -11.98 5.93
N ILE A 437 -4.60 -12.40 4.81
CA ILE A 437 -4.31 -11.89 3.46
C ILE A 437 -5.41 -10.90 3.07
N GLU A 438 -5.21 -9.63 3.45
CA GLU A 438 -5.87 -8.43 2.90
C GLU A 438 -7.41 -8.39 2.77
N PHE A 439 -8.17 -9.30 3.39
CA PHE A 439 -9.62 -9.23 3.40
C PHE A 439 -10.17 -9.72 4.74
N ASN A 440 -10.33 -8.78 5.68
CA ASN A 440 -11.46 -8.74 6.60
C ASN A 440 -11.98 -7.30 6.58
#